data_AF-Q107B0-F1
#
_entry.id   AF-Q107B0-F1
#
_cell.length_a   1.000
_cell.length_b   1.000
_cell.length_c   1.000
_cell.angle_alpha   90.00
_cell.angle_beta   90.00
_cell.angle_gamma   90.00
#
_symmetry.space_group_name_H-M   'P 1'
#
loop_
_entity.id
_entity.type
_entity.pdbx_description
1 polymer ?
#
loop_
_entity_poly.entity_id
_entity_poly.type
_entity_poly.pdbx_seq_one_letter_code
_entity_poly.pdbx_strand_id
1 'polypeptide(L)'
;LPSNGGRVQCMKVWPIEGKKKFETLSYLPTLVDEVLLKQIEYLLRSKWIPCLEFSHEGFVWRENHRSPGYYDGRYWTMWKLPMFGCTDAVQVVKELEECKKEYPRAFVRIIGFDN
;
A
#
# COMPACT_ATOMS: atom_id res chain seq x y z
N LEU A 1 24.77 12.50 -48.17
CA LEU A 1 24.98 12.71 -46.72
C LEU A 1 23.65 12.45 -46.03
N PRO A 2 23.48 11.38 -45.24
CA PRO A 2 22.23 11.16 -44.53
C PRO A 2 22.11 12.16 -43.39
N SER A 3 20.96 12.82 -43.27
CA SER A 3 20.70 13.81 -42.22
C SER A 3 20.38 13.08 -40.90
N ASN A 4 21.26 13.25 -39.91
CA ASN A 4 21.05 12.75 -38.55
C ASN A 4 20.06 13.66 -37.79
N GLY A 5 18.90 13.94 -38.39
CA GLY A 5 17.92 14.94 -37.96
C GLY A 5 16.82 14.43 -37.02
N GLY A 6 16.89 13.19 -36.54
CA GLY A 6 15.95 12.70 -35.54
C GLY A 6 16.46 13.01 -34.13
N ARG A 7 15.88 14.00 -33.44
CA ARG A 7 16.03 14.14 -31.98
C ARG A 7 15.41 12.90 -31.31
N VAL A 8 16.18 11.83 -31.18
CA VAL A 8 15.74 10.64 -30.46
C VAL A 8 15.85 10.96 -28.97
N GLN A 9 14.75 11.38 -28.33
CA GLN A 9 14.65 11.38 -26.86
C GLN A 9 14.57 9.92 -26.38
N CYS A 10 15.71 9.20 -26.42
CA CYS A 10 15.79 7.80 -26.02
C CYS A 10 15.80 7.60 -24.50
N MET A 11 16.05 8.67 -23.74
CA MET A 11 16.27 8.57 -22.29
C MET A 11 15.21 9.36 -21.54
N LYS A 12 14.47 8.66 -20.69
CA LYS A 12 13.58 9.24 -19.70
C LYS A 12 14.30 9.29 -18.36
N VAL A 13 14.17 10.40 -17.65
CA VAL A 13 14.67 10.54 -16.28
C VAL A 13 13.57 10.15 -15.31
N TRP A 14 13.89 9.35 -14.30
CA TRP A 14 12.94 8.99 -13.26
C TRP A 14 12.56 10.21 -12.41
N PRO A 15 11.27 10.45 -12.11
CA PRO A 15 10.88 11.61 -11.31
C PRO A 15 11.42 11.52 -9.88
N ILE A 16 11.97 12.63 -9.40
CA ILE A 16 12.52 12.75 -8.03
C ILE A 16 11.47 13.16 -7.00
N GLU A 17 10.32 13.67 -7.44
CA GLU A 17 9.23 14.15 -6.60
C GLU A 17 7.89 13.55 -7.05
N GLY A 18 6.89 13.55 -6.15
CA GLY A 18 5.55 13.04 -6.46
C GLY A 18 5.48 11.53 -6.73
N LYS A 19 6.56 10.78 -6.48
CA LYS A 19 6.68 9.34 -6.72
C LYS A 19 7.10 8.53 -5.48
N LYS A 20 6.75 9.01 -4.27
CA LYS A 20 6.92 8.23 -3.04
C LYS A 20 6.16 6.89 -3.13
N LYS A 21 6.63 5.89 -2.38
CA LYS A 21 6.22 4.48 -2.51
C LYS A 21 5.73 3.91 -1.18
N PHE A 22 4.91 2.88 -1.28
CA PHE A 22 4.23 2.20 -0.17
C PHE A 22 4.48 0.68 -0.26
N GLU A 23 5.74 0.28 -0.47
CA GLU A 23 6.17 -1.13 -0.58
C GLU A 23 5.47 -1.90 -1.74
N THR A 24 5.19 -3.19 -1.53
CA THR A 24 4.63 -4.12 -2.51
C THR A 24 3.43 -3.53 -3.26
N LEU A 25 3.39 -3.73 -4.59
CA LEU A 25 2.38 -3.18 -5.53
C LEU A 25 2.46 -1.67 -5.81
N SER A 26 3.18 -0.85 -5.02
CA SER A 26 3.17 0.62 -5.17
C SER A 26 3.92 1.19 -6.40
N TYR A 27 4.56 0.33 -7.21
CA TYR A 27 5.10 0.70 -8.53
C TYR A 27 4.13 0.45 -9.68
N LEU A 28 3.06 -0.31 -9.44
CA LEU A 28 2.01 -0.57 -10.41
C LEU A 28 1.08 0.66 -10.53
N PRO A 29 0.26 0.72 -11.59
CA PRO A 29 -0.88 1.63 -11.62
C PRO A 29 -1.77 1.45 -10.39
N THR A 30 -2.51 2.50 -10.01
CA THR A 30 -3.50 2.43 -8.92
C THR A 30 -4.44 1.25 -9.14
N LEU A 31 -4.60 0.41 -8.10
CA LEU A 31 -5.48 -0.74 -8.16
C LEU A 31 -6.93 -0.25 -8.24
N VAL A 32 -7.66 -0.75 -9.21
CA VAL A 32 -9.13 -0.64 -9.24
C VAL A 32 -9.76 -1.68 -8.32
N ASP A 33 -10.99 -1.45 -7.87
CA ASP A 33 -11.67 -2.28 -6.86
C ASP A 33 -11.68 -3.77 -7.19
N GLU A 34 -11.88 -4.13 -8.47
CA GLU A 34 -11.84 -5.53 -8.91
C GLU A 34 -10.47 -6.18 -8.68
N VAL A 35 -9.38 -5.44 -8.90
CA VAL A 35 -8.02 -5.94 -8.68
C VAL A 35 -7.73 -6.02 -7.18
N LEU A 36 -8.22 -5.05 -6.40
CA LEU A 36 -8.10 -5.06 -4.95
C LEU A 36 -8.80 -6.29 -4.34
N LEU A 37 -10.02 -6.60 -4.78
CA LEU A 37 -10.75 -7.80 -4.37
C LEU A 37 -9.94 -9.07 -4.65
N LYS A 38 -9.34 -9.20 -5.84
CA LYS A 38 -8.48 -10.35 -6.18
C LYS A 38 -7.27 -10.51 -5.24
N GLN A 39 -6.68 -9.41 -4.76
CA GLN A 39 -5.59 -9.47 -3.78
C GLN A 39 -6.08 -9.93 -2.41
N ILE A 40 -7.26 -9.47 -1.98
CA ILE A 40 -7.87 -9.90 -0.73
C ILE A 40 -8.27 -11.39 -0.83
N GLU A 41 -8.86 -11.83 -1.92
CA GLU A 41 -9.17 -13.24 -2.14
C GLU A 41 -7.92 -14.12 -2.13
N TYR A 42 -6.79 -13.63 -2.65
CA TYR A 42 -5.51 -14.35 -2.55
C TYR A 42 -5.11 -14.59 -1.09
N LEU A 43 -5.25 -13.59 -0.23
CA LEU A 43 -5.00 -13.70 1.21
C LEU A 43 -5.93 -14.77 1.84
N LEU A 44 -7.23 -14.72 1.54
CA LEU A 44 -8.23 -15.66 2.05
C LEU A 44 -8.01 -17.11 1.57
N ARG A 45 -7.67 -17.29 0.28
CA ARG A 45 -7.32 -18.62 -0.27
C ARG A 45 -6.05 -19.19 0.38
N SER A 46 -5.12 -18.32 0.73
CA SER A 46 -3.87 -18.67 1.42
C SER A 46 -4.06 -18.92 2.92
N LYS A 47 -5.30 -18.83 3.44
CA LYS A 47 -5.65 -19.02 4.86
C LYS A 47 -5.02 -17.99 5.80
N TRP A 48 -4.60 -16.85 5.27
CA TRP A 48 -4.13 -15.74 6.09
C TRP A 48 -5.31 -14.92 6.63
N ILE A 49 -5.03 -14.15 7.69
CA ILE A 49 -6.03 -13.32 8.37
C ILE A 49 -5.86 -11.88 7.91
N PRO A 50 -6.83 -11.30 7.17
CA PRO A 50 -6.74 -9.90 6.75
C PRO A 50 -6.89 -8.93 7.93
N CYS A 51 -6.19 -7.81 7.85
CA CYS A 51 -6.32 -6.69 8.78
C CYS A 51 -6.09 -5.37 8.05
N LEU A 52 -6.71 -4.30 8.54
CA LEU A 52 -6.52 -2.94 8.03
C LEU A 52 -5.68 -2.13 9.02
N GLU A 53 -4.79 -1.31 8.48
CA GLU A 53 -4.06 -0.31 9.25
C GLU A 53 -4.12 1.04 8.54
N PHE A 54 -4.13 2.12 9.32
CA PHE A 54 -4.21 3.48 8.81
C PHE A 54 -3.28 4.44 9.55
N SER A 55 -2.87 5.51 8.87
CA SER A 55 -2.00 6.54 9.44
C SER A 55 -2.14 7.85 8.67
N HIS A 56 -2.02 8.99 9.35
CA HIS A 56 -1.81 10.29 8.69
C HIS A 56 -0.36 10.46 8.18
N GLU A 57 0.59 9.78 8.82
CA GLU A 57 2.00 9.75 8.42
C GLU A 57 2.31 8.51 7.58
N GLY A 58 2.60 8.70 6.30
CA GLY A 58 2.69 7.60 5.32
C GLY A 58 4.05 6.95 5.16
N PHE A 59 5.10 7.42 5.84
CA PHE A 59 6.49 7.01 5.59
C PHE A 59 7.26 6.82 6.89
N VAL A 60 8.37 6.10 6.83
CA VAL A 60 9.28 5.92 7.97
C VAL A 60 10.16 7.16 8.18
N TRP A 61 10.53 7.42 9.43
CA TRP A 61 11.51 8.44 9.81
C TRP A 61 12.41 7.93 10.95
N ARG A 62 13.30 8.79 11.47
CA ARG A 62 14.23 8.43 12.55
C ARG A 62 14.38 9.60 13.53
N GLU A 63 13.55 9.59 14.55
CA GLU A 63 13.51 10.55 15.64
C GLU A 63 14.10 9.96 16.93
N ASN A 64 13.63 8.77 17.33
CA ASN A 64 13.89 8.25 18.67
C ASN A 64 15.24 7.52 18.79
N HIS A 65 15.69 6.87 17.72
CA HIS A 65 17.00 6.20 17.72
C HIS A 65 17.58 6.02 16.32
N ARG A 66 18.90 5.78 16.24
CA ARG A 66 19.63 5.61 14.98
C ARG A 66 20.47 4.33 14.88
N SER A 67 20.27 3.35 15.76
CA SER A 67 20.90 2.03 15.64
C SER A 67 20.50 1.29 14.35
N PRO A 68 21.32 0.34 13.88
CA PRO A 68 20.94 -0.59 12.83
C PRO A 68 19.59 -1.26 13.12
N GLY A 69 18.70 -1.29 12.13
CA GLY A 69 17.37 -1.91 12.22
C GLY A 69 16.27 -1.07 12.90
N TYR A 70 16.61 0.10 13.46
CA TYR A 70 15.62 0.99 14.09
C TYR A 70 15.13 2.09 13.14
N TYR A 71 13.81 2.13 12.99
CA TYR A 71 13.07 3.17 12.26
C TYR A 71 11.72 3.44 12.96
N ASP A 72 11.35 4.70 13.01
CA ASP A 72 10.04 5.18 13.44
C ASP A 72 9.05 5.12 12.26
N GLY A 73 7.74 5.14 12.55
CA GLY A 73 6.70 5.16 11.50
C GLY A 73 6.45 3.83 10.77
N ARG A 74 7.10 2.74 11.20
CA ARG A 74 6.83 1.39 10.65
C ARG A 74 5.43 0.88 11.01
N TYR A 75 5.04 1.11 12.27
CA TYR A 75 3.72 0.76 12.79
C TYR A 75 2.71 1.84 12.44
N TRP A 76 1.55 1.40 11.98
CA TRP A 76 0.37 2.23 11.75
C TRP A 76 -0.72 1.85 12.76
N THR A 77 -1.77 2.66 12.88
CA THR A 77 -2.87 2.38 13.80
C THR A 77 -3.75 1.27 13.21
N MET A 78 -4.04 0.25 14.01
CA MET A 78 -4.94 -0.84 13.62
C MET A 78 -6.38 -0.34 13.49
N TRP A 79 -7.06 -0.70 12.40
CA TRP A 79 -8.49 -0.50 12.25
C TRP A 79 -9.25 -1.70 12.80
N LYS A 80 -10.01 -1.49 13.87
CA LYS A 80 -10.72 -2.54 14.61
C LYS A 80 -9.76 -3.66 15.05
N LEU A 81 -9.96 -4.89 14.55
CA LEU A 81 -9.16 -6.09 14.86
C LEU A 81 -8.94 -6.90 13.57
N PRO A 82 -7.94 -7.82 13.54
CA PRO A 82 -7.80 -8.76 12.45
C PRO A 82 -9.10 -9.54 12.23
N MET A 83 -9.47 -9.75 10.97
CA MET A 83 -10.76 -10.30 10.57
C MET A 83 -10.75 -11.84 10.64
N PHE A 84 -10.60 -12.38 11.86
CA PHE A 84 -10.57 -13.82 12.11
C PHE A 84 -11.83 -14.51 11.56
N GLY A 85 -11.63 -15.62 10.83
CA GLY A 85 -12.73 -16.37 10.23
C GLY A 85 -13.42 -15.69 9.05
N CYS A 86 -12.91 -14.55 8.56
CA CYS A 86 -13.41 -13.91 7.34
C CYS A 86 -13.23 -14.85 6.14
N THR A 87 -14.28 -15.00 5.34
CA THR A 87 -14.31 -15.83 4.13
C THR A 87 -14.75 -15.07 2.89
N ASP A 88 -15.08 -13.79 3.03
CA ASP A 88 -15.63 -12.94 1.98
C ASP A 88 -14.82 -11.64 1.85
N ALA A 89 -14.18 -11.47 0.68
CA ALA A 89 -13.37 -10.30 0.38
C ALA A 89 -14.18 -8.99 0.40
N VAL A 90 -15.48 -9.04 0.11
CA VAL A 90 -16.36 -7.86 0.13
C VAL A 90 -16.47 -7.28 1.54
N GLN A 91 -16.40 -8.11 2.58
CA GLN A 91 -16.39 -7.64 3.97
C GLN A 91 -15.16 -6.78 4.27
N VAL A 92 -13.99 -7.18 3.77
CA VAL A 92 -12.74 -6.42 3.93
C VAL A 92 -12.81 -5.08 3.19
N VAL A 93 -13.37 -5.06 1.98
CA VAL A 93 -13.58 -3.81 1.22
C VAL A 93 -14.58 -2.89 1.92
N LYS A 94 -15.64 -3.45 2.52
CA LYS A 94 -16.59 -2.65 3.30
C LYS A 94 -15.90 -1.95 4.47
N GLU A 95 -15.03 -2.65 5.19
CA GLU A 95 -14.22 -2.08 6.29
C GLU A 95 -13.25 -1.00 5.78
N LEU A 96 -12.67 -1.17 4.59
CA LEU A 96 -11.86 -0.15 3.94
C LEU A 96 -12.65 1.13 3.66
N GLU A 97 -13.86 1.02 3.14
CA GLU A 97 -14.73 2.17 2.88
C GLU A 97 -15.19 2.85 4.17
N GLU A 98 -15.48 2.09 5.23
CA GLU A 98 -15.78 2.65 6.55
C GLU A 98 -14.58 3.44 7.11
N CYS A 99 -13.37 2.88 7.01
CA CYS A 99 -12.15 3.55 7.44
C CYS A 99 -11.87 4.85 6.65
N LYS A 100 -12.03 4.82 5.32
CA LYS A 100 -11.89 6.00 4.46
C LYS A 100 -12.91 7.09 4.78
N LYS A 101 -14.14 6.71 5.14
CA LYS A 101 -15.19 7.66 5.51
C LYS A 101 -14.88 8.35 6.83
N GLU A 102 -14.41 7.59 7.83
CA GLU A 102 -14.06 8.13 9.15
C GLU A 102 -12.78 8.98 9.11
N TYR A 103 -11.76 8.52 8.36
CA TYR A 103 -10.45 9.16 8.25
C TYR A 103 -10.10 9.51 6.79
N PRO A 104 -10.76 10.52 6.19
CA PRO A 104 -10.65 10.83 4.76
C PRO A 104 -9.26 11.35 4.33
N ARG A 105 -8.40 11.69 5.29
CA ARG A 105 -7.03 12.18 5.05
C ARG A 105 -5.96 11.17 5.45
N ALA A 106 -6.34 9.97 5.90
CA ALA A 106 -5.39 8.93 6.27
C ALA A 106 -5.01 8.07 5.05
N PHE A 107 -3.79 7.57 5.06
CA PHE A 107 -3.42 6.41 4.25
C PHE A 107 -4.01 5.16 4.91
N VAL A 108 -4.46 4.20 4.10
CA VAL A 108 -4.98 2.92 4.57
C VAL A 108 -4.28 1.81 3.79
N ARG A 109 -3.83 0.77 4.49
CA ARG A 109 -3.24 -0.44 3.90
C ARG A 109 -3.94 -1.69 4.42
N ILE A 110 -3.98 -2.73 3.59
CA ILE A 110 -4.44 -4.06 3.98
C ILE A 110 -3.20 -4.94 4.16
N ILE A 111 -3.14 -5.65 5.27
CA ILE A 111 -2.10 -6.62 5.61
C ILE A 111 -2.73 -7.99 5.86
N GLY A 112 -1.91 -9.04 5.79
CA GLY A 112 -2.32 -10.42 6.06
C GLY A 112 -1.34 -11.11 7.00
N PHE A 113 -1.88 -11.82 7.99
CA PHE A 113 -1.09 -12.59 8.94
C PHE A 113 -1.24 -14.10 8.68
N ASP A 114 -0.13 -14.81 8.70
CA ASP A 114 -0.07 -16.27 8.79
C ASP A 114 0.22 -16.65 10.24
N ASN A 115 -0.53 -17.61 10.80
CA ASN A 115 -0.58 -17.87 12.24
C ASN A 115 0.13 -19.14 12.69
#